data_AF-A0AAJ6AGB8-F1
#
_entry.id   AF-A0AAJ6AGB8-F1
#
_cell.length_a   1.000
_cell.length_b   1.000
_cell.length_c   1.000
_cell.angle_alpha   90.00
_cell.angle_beta   90.00
_cell.angle_gamma   90.00
#
_symmetry.space_group_name_H-M   'P 1'
#
loop_
_entity.id
_entity.type
_entity.pdbx_description
1 polymer ?
#
loop_
_entity_poly.entity_id
_entity_poly.type
_entity_poly.pdbx_seq_one_letter_code
_entity_poly.pdbx_strand_id
1 'polypeptide(L)'
;MSANNDSGEHIEHALAEIGDAKRVAKVQLKTLFEEAFEEAGHRFPLFLKLLHEEGNERAVATMDGHRGWAKQLYYVGPYKFFAGKKKINAALKQLPEAIATYRELWERERDMKQARSSLIRKRDEARLRDQTANRDISRKTARGNAR
;
A
#
# COMPACT_ATOMS: atom_id res chain seq x y z
N MET A 1 9.05 9.77 -31.18
CA MET A 1 8.26 9.65 -29.93
C MET A 1 8.14 8.17 -29.63
N SER A 2 8.44 7.64 -28.43
CA SER A 2 7.76 6.41 -27.94
C SER A 2 8.23 5.92 -26.57
N ALA A 3 9.45 5.41 -26.37
CA ALA A 3 9.71 4.56 -25.18
C ALA A 3 9.46 5.18 -23.78
N ASN A 4 9.66 6.49 -23.62
CA ASN A 4 9.53 7.18 -22.32
C ASN A 4 8.10 7.58 -21.94
N ASN A 5 7.17 7.68 -22.90
CA ASN A 5 5.75 7.93 -22.59
C ASN A 5 5.05 6.63 -22.21
N ASP A 6 5.30 5.55 -22.96
CA ASP A 6 4.73 4.23 -22.72
C ASP A 6 5.08 3.72 -21.32
N SER A 7 6.33 3.90 -20.89
CA SER A 7 6.80 3.49 -19.55
C SER A 7 6.10 4.22 -18.40
N GLY A 8 5.71 5.48 -18.60
CA GLY A 8 5.00 6.25 -17.57
C GLY A 8 3.54 5.85 -17.47
N GLU A 9 2.89 5.66 -18.62
CA GLU A 9 1.48 5.24 -18.70
C GLU A 9 1.26 3.83 -18.14
N HIS A 10 2.18 2.90 -18.39
CA HIS A 10 2.14 1.56 -17.79
C HIS A 10 2.24 1.58 -16.25
N ILE A 11 3.03 2.48 -15.68
CA ILE A 11 3.16 2.60 -14.21
C ILE A 11 1.92 3.21 -13.60
N GLU A 12 1.30 4.21 -14.23
CA GLU A 12 0.04 4.79 -13.77
C GLU A 12 -1.11 3.76 -13.82
N HIS A 13 -1.20 2.99 -14.91
CA HIS A 13 -2.19 1.91 -15.02
C HIS A 13 -1.99 0.85 -13.95
N ALA A 14 -0.75 0.39 -13.76
CA ALA A 14 -0.43 -0.58 -12.70
C ALA A 14 -0.72 -0.04 -11.29
N LEU A 15 -0.47 1.25 -11.04
CA LEU A 15 -0.81 1.90 -9.76
C LEU A 15 -2.32 1.96 -9.55
N ALA A 16 -3.12 2.20 -10.60
CA ALA A 16 -4.57 2.17 -10.52
C ALA A 16 -5.08 0.77 -10.17
N GLU A 17 -4.60 -0.25 -10.88
CA GLU A 17 -4.95 -1.66 -10.63
C GLU A 17 -4.58 -2.11 -9.21
N ILE A 18 -3.36 -1.81 -8.76
CA ILE A 18 -2.91 -2.13 -7.39
C ILE A 18 -3.76 -1.36 -6.38
N GLY A 19 -4.09 -0.09 -6.66
CA GLY A 19 -4.94 0.74 -5.81
C GLY A 19 -6.33 0.13 -5.61
N ASP A 20 -6.95 -0.35 -6.69
CA ASP A 20 -8.27 -0.99 -6.63
C ASP A 20 -8.21 -2.36 -5.96
N ALA A 21 -7.22 -3.19 -6.28
CA ALA A 21 -6.99 -4.46 -5.59
C ALA A 21 -6.79 -4.26 -4.09
N LYS A 22 -6.03 -3.24 -3.68
CA LYS A 22 -5.79 -2.90 -2.27
C LYS A 22 -7.07 -2.45 -1.58
N ARG A 23 -7.96 -1.71 -2.26
CA ARG A 23 -9.28 -1.34 -1.70
C ARG A 23 -10.13 -2.57 -1.44
N VAL A 24 -10.18 -3.50 -2.40
CA VAL A 24 -10.91 -4.77 -2.25
C VAL A 24 -10.34 -5.58 -1.08
N ALA A 25 -9.02 -5.76 -1.04
CA ALA A 25 -8.34 -6.47 0.05
C ALA A 25 -8.59 -5.82 1.41
N LYS A 26 -8.59 -4.47 1.49
CA LYS A 26 -8.91 -3.73 2.72
C LYS A 26 -10.34 -3.99 3.18
N VAL A 27 -11.31 -4.00 2.26
CA VAL A 27 -12.72 -4.27 2.59
C VAL A 27 -12.87 -5.70 3.08
N GLN A 28 -12.30 -6.68 2.39
CA GLN A 28 -12.30 -8.08 2.81
C GLN A 28 -11.67 -8.25 4.20
N LEU A 29 -10.50 -7.65 4.42
CA LEU A 29 -9.82 -7.70 5.71
C LEU A 29 -10.67 -7.07 6.82
N LYS A 30 -11.32 -5.93 6.55
CA LYS A 30 -12.25 -5.29 7.48
C LYS A 30 -13.43 -6.20 7.80
N THR A 31 -14.06 -6.81 6.80
CA THR A 31 -15.19 -7.73 6.99
C THR A 31 -14.80 -8.93 7.84
N LEU A 32 -13.67 -9.57 7.54
CA LEU A 32 -13.18 -10.70 8.35
C LEU A 32 -12.85 -10.28 9.79
N PHE A 33 -12.34 -9.06 9.98
CA PHE A 33 -12.12 -8.48 11.30
C PHE A 33 -13.44 -8.24 12.05
N GLU A 34 -14.43 -7.68 11.37
CA GLU A 34 -15.79 -7.45 11.87
C GLU A 34 -16.56 -8.73 12.14
N GLU A 35 -16.25 -9.83 11.45
CA GLU A 35 -16.81 -11.14 11.74
C GLU A 35 -16.13 -11.79 12.94
N ALA A 36 -14.80 -11.69 13.03
CA ALA A 36 -14.00 -12.29 14.09
C ALA A 36 -14.12 -11.57 15.44
N PHE A 37 -14.32 -10.25 15.45
CA PHE A 37 -14.27 -9.42 16.67
C PHE A 37 -15.53 -8.56 16.83
N GLU A 38 -15.94 -8.28 18.07
CA GLU A 38 -17.15 -7.49 18.36
C GLU A 38 -16.88 -5.97 18.31
N GLU A 39 -15.70 -5.52 18.74
CA GLU A 39 -15.26 -4.11 18.69
C GLU A 39 -14.42 -3.78 17.44
N ALA A 40 -14.54 -4.58 16.39
CA ALA A 40 -13.72 -4.50 15.19
C ALA A 40 -13.71 -3.11 14.55
N GLY A 41 -14.87 -2.45 14.46
CA GLY A 41 -15.01 -1.17 13.75
C GLY A 41 -14.12 -0.06 14.30
N HIS A 42 -13.93 0.00 15.62
CA HIS A 42 -13.14 1.04 16.29
C HIS A 42 -11.64 0.70 16.29
N ARG A 43 -11.31 -0.60 16.32
CA ARG A 43 -9.93 -1.10 16.45
C ARG A 43 -9.25 -1.34 15.11
N PHE A 44 -10.02 -1.51 14.03
CA PHE A 44 -9.50 -1.75 12.70
C PHE A 44 -8.55 -0.65 12.18
N PRO A 45 -8.82 0.66 12.36
CA PRO A 45 -7.87 1.70 11.97
C PRO A 45 -6.55 1.62 12.74
N LEU A 46 -6.60 1.31 14.04
CA LEU A 46 -5.40 1.13 14.87
C LEU A 46 -4.60 -0.09 14.42
N PHE A 47 -5.28 -1.20 14.12
CA PHE A 47 -4.66 -2.39 13.55
C PHE A 47 -3.94 -2.09 12.24
N LEU A 48 -4.60 -1.40 11.29
CA LEU A 48 -3.95 -1.01 10.03
C LEU A 48 -2.72 -0.12 10.25
N LYS A 49 -2.78 0.79 11.23
CA LYS A 49 -1.64 1.62 11.59
C LYS A 49 -0.46 0.77 12.09
N LEU A 50 -0.70 -0.13 13.03
CA LEU A 50 0.33 -1.06 13.55
C LEU A 50 0.88 -1.98 12.46
N LEU A 51 0.02 -2.45 11.56
CA LEU A 51 0.41 -3.29 10.44
C LEU A 51 1.41 -2.58 9.51
N HIS A 52 1.20 -1.28 9.26
CA HIS A 52 2.11 -0.49 8.44
C HIS A 52 3.39 -0.07 9.17
N GLU A 53 3.32 0.22 10.46
CA GLU A 53 4.46 0.74 11.25
C GLU A 53 5.39 -0.37 11.75
N GLU A 54 4.82 -1.51 12.16
CA GLU A 54 5.55 -2.54 12.90
C GLU A 54 5.55 -3.92 12.20
N GLY A 55 4.80 -4.07 11.11
CA GLY A 55 4.74 -5.30 10.30
C GLY A 55 3.85 -6.41 10.88
N ASN A 56 3.71 -7.51 10.14
CA ASN A 56 2.77 -8.60 10.44
C ASN A 56 2.93 -9.16 11.86
N GLU A 57 4.16 -9.53 12.24
CA GLU A 57 4.41 -10.22 13.51
C GLU A 57 4.04 -9.36 14.71
N ARG A 58 4.36 -8.06 14.68
CA ARG A 58 4.09 -7.13 15.78
C ARG A 58 2.65 -6.63 15.78
N ALA A 59 2.03 -6.46 14.62
CA ALA A 59 0.60 -6.16 14.55
C ALA A 59 -0.23 -7.32 15.11
N VAL A 60 0.12 -8.56 14.74
CA VAL A 60 -0.49 -9.77 15.31
C VAL A 60 -0.17 -9.90 16.80
N ALA A 61 1.08 -9.71 17.21
CA ALA A 61 1.49 -9.78 18.62
C ALA A 61 0.95 -8.64 19.48
N THR A 62 0.61 -7.47 18.93
CA THR A 62 -0.02 -6.37 19.68
C THR A 62 -1.51 -6.65 19.86
N MET A 63 -2.14 -7.32 18.88
CA MET A 63 -3.47 -7.91 19.09
C MET A 63 -3.44 -9.08 20.08
N ASP A 64 -2.35 -9.85 20.12
CA ASP A 64 -2.16 -10.98 21.04
C ASP A 64 -1.68 -10.55 22.44
N GLY A 65 -0.97 -9.42 22.54
CA GLY A 65 -0.42 -8.84 23.77
C GLY A 65 -1.47 -8.13 24.63
N HIS A 66 -2.60 -7.74 24.04
CA HIS A 66 -3.85 -7.49 24.75
C HIS A 66 -4.48 -8.82 25.23
N ARG A 67 -3.76 -9.55 26.10
CA ARG A 67 -4.19 -10.80 26.75
C ARG A 67 -4.79 -11.85 25.81
N GLY A 68 -3.98 -12.35 24.88
CA GLY A 68 -4.04 -13.67 24.27
C GLY A 68 -5.28 -13.99 23.44
N TRP A 69 -5.05 -14.56 22.25
CA TRP A 69 -6.06 -15.34 21.52
C TRP A 69 -6.81 -16.35 22.42
N ALA A 70 -6.19 -16.88 23.48
CA ALA A 70 -6.84 -17.75 24.46
C ALA A 70 -8.02 -17.10 25.22
N LYS A 71 -8.14 -15.76 25.21
CA LYS A 71 -9.31 -15.00 25.70
C LYS A 71 -10.29 -14.65 24.58
N GLN A 72 -10.20 -15.23 23.39
CA GLN A 72 -11.17 -15.09 22.29
C GLN A 72 -12.62 -15.38 22.72
N LEU A 73 -12.85 -16.15 23.78
CA LEU A 73 -14.16 -16.33 24.44
C LEU A 73 -14.75 -15.05 25.07
N TYR A 74 -13.92 -14.04 25.36
CA TYR A 74 -14.31 -12.77 25.98
C TYR A 74 -14.46 -11.62 24.97
N TYR A 75 -13.79 -11.70 23.80
CA TYR A 75 -13.80 -10.64 22.75
C TYR A 75 -14.69 -10.97 21.55
N VAL A 76 -15.00 -12.24 21.36
CA VAL A 76 -16.24 -12.70 20.76
C VAL A 76 -17.22 -12.62 21.93
N GLY A 77 -17.83 -11.47 22.22
CA GLY A 77 -18.69 -11.39 23.40
C GLY A 77 -19.74 -12.49 23.38
N PRO A 78 -20.30 -12.81 24.56
CA PRO A 78 -21.13 -13.99 24.74
C PRO A 78 -22.22 -14.13 23.65
N TYR A 79 -22.76 -13.01 23.18
CA TYR A 79 -23.75 -12.95 22.09
C TYR A 79 -23.28 -13.52 20.74
N LYS A 80 -22.04 -13.26 20.31
CA LYS A 80 -21.52 -13.73 19.01
C LYS A 80 -21.09 -15.20 19.07
N PHE A 81 -20.70 -15.67 20.26
CA PHE A 81 -20.30 -17.05 20.49
C PHE A 81 -21.48 -18.03 20.34
N PHE A 82 -22.69 -17.62 20.77
CA PHE A 82 -23.91 -18.40 20.57
C PHE A 82 -24.54 -18.23 19.17
N ALA A 83 -24.30 -17.12 18.48
CA ALA A 83 -24.92 -16.82 17.18
C ALA A 83 -24.17 -17.38 15.95
N GLY A 84 -22.89 -17.75 16.04
CA GLY A 84 -22.14 -18.05 14.82
C GLY A 84 -20.71 -18.58 14.94
N LYS A 85 -20.43 -19.53 15.84
CA LYS A 85 -19.09 -20.11 16.05
C LYS A 85 -18.40 -20.60 14.76
N LYS A 86 -19.16 -21.13 13.79
CA LYS A 86 -18.63 -21.58 12.49
C LYS A 86 -18.13 -20.42 11.62
N LYS A 87 -18.84 -19.28 11.61
CA LYS A 87 -18.46 -18.08 10.85
C LYS A 87 -17.21 -17.42 11.46
N ILE A 88 -17.18 -17.29 12.78
CA ILE A 88 -16.02 -16.74 13.50
C ILE A 88 -14.77 -17.59 13.26
N ASN A 89 -14.87 -18.91 13.37
CA ASN A 89 -13.74 -19.81 13.11
C ASN A 89 -13.28 -19.76 11.64
N ALA A 90 -14.19 -19.57 10.69
CA ALA A 90 -13.83 -19.39 9.29
C ALA A 90 -13.10 -18.05 9.08
N ALA A 91 -13.60 -16.96 9.66
CA ALA A 91 -12.98 -15.65 9.58
C ALA A 91 -11.57 -15.63 10.20
N LEU A 92 -11.39 -16.25 11.38
CA LEU A 92 -10.09 -16.38 12.04
C LEU A 92 -9.08 -17.19 11.22
N LYS A 93 -9.54 -18.20 10.46
CA LYS A 93 -8.66 -18.98 9.56
C LYS A 93 -8.24 -18.18 8.33
N GLN A 94 -9.10 -17.31 7.82
CA GLN A 94 -8.85 -16.51 6.62
C GLN A 94 -8.12 -15.19 6.93
N LEU A 95 -8.15 -14.73 8.19
CA LEU A 95 -7.53 -13.47 8.61
C LEU A 95 -6.04 -13.36 8.24
N PRO A 96 -5.18 -14.37 8.49
CA PRO A 96 -3.74 -14.28 8.20
C PRO A 96 -3.46 -14.09 6.70
N GLU A 97 -4.21 -14.80 5.85
CA GLU A 97 -4.08 -14.68 4.40
C GLU A 97 -4.54 -13.30 3.92
N ALA A 98 -5.67 -12.80 4.41
CA ALA A 98 -6.15 -11.46 4.07
C ALA A 98 -5.18 -10.35 4.51
N ILE A 99 -4.53 -10.51 5.67
CA ILE A 99 -3.48 -9.60 6.15
C ILE A 99 -2.27 -9.62 5.21
N ALA A 100 -1.81 -10.82 4.83
CA ALA A 100 -0.68 -10.98 3.92
C ALA A 100 -0.95 -10.34 2.55
N THR A 101 -2.11 -10.63 1.95
CA THR A 101 -2.54 -10.06 0.66
C THR A 101 -2.64 -8.54 0.72
N TYR A 102 -3.25 -7.97 1.76
CA TYR A 102 -3.33 -6.51 1.91
C TYR A 102 -1.95 -5.87 2.03
N ARG A 103 -1.04 -6.50 2.79
CA ARG A 103 0.31 -6.00 2.99
C ARG A 103 1.14 -6.07 1.70
N GLU A 104 1.09 -7.17 0.97
CA GLU A 104 1.79 -7.31 -0.30
C GLU A 104 1.36 -6.21 -1.29
N LEU A 105 0.05 -5.96 -1.39
CA LEU A 105 -0.47 -4.88 -2.24
C LEU A 105 -0.04 -3.49 -1.77
N TRP A 106 0.06 -3.27 -0.46
CA TRP A 106 0.58 -2.02 0.10
C TRP A 106 2.07 -1.82 -0.21
N GLU A 107 2.89 -2.85 -0.04
CA GLU A 107 4.32 -2.82 -0.36
C GLU A 107 4.53 -2.58 -1.85
N ARG A 108 3.80 -3.30 -2.71
CA ARG A 108 3.85 -3.14 -4.17
C ARG A 108 3.44 -1.73 -4.62
N GLU A 109 2.40 -1.15 -4.02
CA GLU A 109 2.01 0.24 -4.31
C GLU A 109 3.10 1.23 -3.88
N ARG A 110 3.72 1.01 -2.73
CA ARG A 110 4.81 1.85 -2.22
C ARG A 110 6.01 1.82 -3.15
N ASP A 111 6.42 0.63 -3.58
CA ASP A 111 7.55 0.44 -4.49
C ASP A 111 7.27 1.08 -5.86
N MET A 112 6.05 0.91 -6.39
CA MET A 112 5.64 1.54 -7.64
C MET A 112 5.59 3.06 -7.55
N LYS A 113 5.16 3.63 -6.42
CA LYS A 113 5.21 5.08 -6.19
C LYS A 113 6.64 5.60 -6.12
N GLN A 114 7.57 4.83 -5.54
CA GLN A 114 9.00 5.16 -5.55
C GLN A 114 9.60 5.05 -6.95
N ALA A 115 9.24 4.02 -7.72
CA ALA A 115 9.65 3.89 -9.11
C ALA A 115 9.18 5.10 -9.94
N ARG A 116 7.91 5.48 -9.80
CA ARG A 116 7.34 6.67 -10.45
C ARG A 116 8.09 7.96 -10.10
N SER A 117 8.35 8.21 -8.81
CA SER A 117 9.05 9.43 -8.39
C SER A 117 10.49 9.48 -8.92
N SER A 118 11.17 8.32 -8.97
CA SER A 118 12.50 8.21 -9.56
C SER A 118 12.51 8.50 -11.06
N LEU A 119 11.47 8.10 -11.80
CA LEU A 119 11.33 8.38 -13.23
C LEU A 119 11.05 9.86 -13.51
N ILE A 120 10.19 10.49 -12.71
CA ILE A 120 9.92 11.94 -12.80
C ILE A 120 11.24 12.70 -12.57
N ARG A 121 11.98 12.36 -11.53
CA ARG A 121 13.27 12.99 -11.23
C ARG A 121 14.28 12.83 -12.36
N LYS A 122 14.44 11.62 -12.92
CA LYS A 122 15.32 11.38 -14.08
C LYS A 122 14.90 12.20 -15.30
N ARG A 123 13.58 12.35 -15.53
CA ARG A 123 13.04 13.16 -16.63
C ARG A 123 13.35 14.65 -16.45
N ASP A 124 13.22 15.16 -15.23
CA ASP A 124 13.53 16.55 -14.92
C ASP A 124 15.03 16.84 -15.02
N GLU A 125 15.87 15.93 -14.54
CA GLU A 125 17.33 16.01 -14.69
C GLU A 125 17.76 15.99 -16.17
N ALA A 126 17.13 15.15 -17.00
CA ALA A 126 17.39 15.12 -18.45
C ALA A 126 16.97 16.44 -19.13
N ARG A 127 15.78 16.96 -18.81
CA ARG A 127 15.31 18.25 -19.34
C ARG A 127 16.23 19.41 -18.97
N LEU A 128 16.72 19.43 -17.73
CA LEU A 128 17.66 20.46 -17.27
C LEU A 128 18.99 20.38 -18.03
N ARG A 129 19.54 19.17 -18.24
CA ARG A 129 20.76 18.96 -19.02
C ARG A 129 20.60 19.43 -20.47
N ASP A 130 19.50 19.09 -21.11
CA ASP A 130 19.20 19.53 -22.48
C ASP A 130 19.07 21.05 -22.57
N GLN A 131 18.40 21.70 -21.60
CA GLN A 131 18.32 23.16 -21.55
C GLN A 131 19.67 23.84 -21.36
N THR A 132 20.54 23.29 -20.50
CA THR A 132 21.91 23.82 -20.33
C THR A 132 22.75 23.65 -21.60
N ALA A 133 22.70 22.47 -22.24
CA ALA A 133 23.41 22.22 -23.49
C ALA A 133 22.93 23.17 -24.60
N ASN A 134 21.62 23.41 -24.71
CA ASN A 134 21.07 24.30 -25.73
C ASN A 134 21.45 25.77 -25.47
N ARG A 135 21.49 26.22 -24.21
CA ARG A 135 21.97 27.56 -23.83
C ARG A 135 23.45 27.76 -24.17
N ASP A 136 24.29 26.75 -23.95
CA ASP A 136 25.71 26.83 -24.28
C ASP A 136 25.97 26.85 -25.79
N ILE A 137 25.17 26.10 -26.57
CA ILE A 137 25.18 26.17 -28.03
C ILE A 137 24.80 27.59 -28.49
N SER A 138 23.66 28.14 -28.03
CA SER A 138 23.23 29.49 -28.42
C SER A 138 24.25 30.58 -28.07
N ARG A 139 24.94 30.48 -26.93
CA ARG A 139 26.01 31.43 -26.55
C ARG A 139 27.23 31.33 -27.46
N LYS A 140 27.62 30.13 -27.90
CA LYS A 140 28.74 29.94 -28.84
C LYS A 140 28.40 30.50 -30.22
N THR A 141 27.19 30.26 -30.73
CA THR A 141 26.76 30.78 -32.03
C THR A 141 26.68 32.32 -32.04
N ALA A 142 26.17 32.92 -30.96
CA ALA A 142 26.10 34.38 -30.82
C ALA A 142 27.48 35.06 -30.79
N ARG A 143 28.50 34.40 -30.22
CA ARG A 143 29.88 34.92 -30.22
C ARG A 143 30.61 34.70 -31.55
N GLY A 144 30.22 33.68 -32.32
CA GLY A 144 30.80 33.40 -33.64
C GLY A 144 30.35 34.41 -34.71
N ASN A 145 29.13 34.90 -34.64
CA ASN A 145 28.57 35.90 -35.58
C ASN A 145 28.98 37.36 -35.27
N ALA A 146 29.69 37.61 -34.17
CA ALA A 146 30.15 38.95 -33.77
C ALA A 146 31.58 39.28 -34.21
N ARG A 147 32.16 38.45 -35.10
CA ARG A 147 33.46 38.65 -35.76
C ARG A 147 33.24 38.71 -37.26
#